data_AF-A0A848N1T9-F1
#
_entry.id   AF-A0A848N1T9-F1
#
_cell.length_a   1.000
_cell.length_b   1.000
_cell.length_c   1.000
_cell.angle_alpha   90.00
_cell.angle_beta   90.00
_cell.angle_gamma   90.00
#
_symmetry.space_group_name_H-M   'P 1'
#
loop_
_entity.id
_entity.type
_entity.pdbx_description
1 polymer ?
#
loop_
_entity_poly.entity_id
_entity_poly.type
_entity_poly.pdbx_seq_one_letter_code
_entity_poly.pdbx_strand_id
1 'polypeptide(L)'
;AHLRNYSDKVADYHGAMILDTPKRNSHKKYQEYRRKNAYRVELKERLNFLLTHSTSWDDFLVKARLLNIDVDPNHNSEEYGKVINYKLLDLPQQRPARDYTINKKQRIYNEENIIERVSKNKPEAVFNAMDIAKKYVEQKAEKESFPDLTFVIEPWQIQRDTMTGIYVEIAYGRYETGVFKVPDYM
;
A
#
# COMPACT_ATOMS: atom_id res chain seq x y z
N ALA A 1 -10.45 14.90 19.85
CA ALA A 1 -10.23 14.76 18.40
C ALA A 1 -11.51 14.43 17.62
N HIS A 2 -12.35 13.49 18.08
CA HIS A 2 -13.52 12.99 17.33
C HIS A 2 -14.60 14.03 16.98
N LEU A 3 -14.97 14.94 17.89
CA LEU A 3 -16.00 15.96 17.65
C LEU A 3 -15.63 16.97 16.57
N ARG A 4 -14.34 17.36 16.52
CA ARG A 4 -13.81 18.28 15.51
C ARG A 4 -13.96 17.70 14.11
N ASN A 5 -13.59 16.43 13.93
CA ASN A 5 -13.70 15.74 12.64
C ASN A 5 -15.16 15.63 12.16
N TYR A 6 -16.11 15.43 13.08
CA TYR A 6 -17.54 15.41 12.76
C TYR A 6 -18.03 16.80 12.33
N SER A 7 -17.70 17.82 13.12
CA SER A 7 -17.99 19.22 12.81
C SER A 7 -17.45 19.62 11.43
N ASP A 8 -16.20 19.28 11.14
CA ASP A 8 -15.55 19.59 9.86
C ASP A 8 -16.25 18.88 8.69
N LYS A 9 -16.70 17.63 8.85
CA LYS A 9 -17.44 16.89 7.81
C LYS A 9 -18.82 17.49 7.52
N VAL A 10 -19.53 17.92 8.56
CA VAL A 10 -20.85 18.56 8.45
C VAL A 10 -20.70 19.95 7.82
N ALA A 11 -19.73 20.75 8.27
CA ALA A 11 -19.44 22.05 7.70
C ALA A 11 -19.07 21.96 6.21
N ASP A 12 -18.27 20.98 5.81
CA ASP A 12 -17.91 20.74 4.41
C ASP A 12 -19.14 20.35 3.57
N TYR A 13 -19.98 19.42 4.06
CA TYR A 13 -21.21 19.01 3.36
C TYR A 13 -22.17 20.19 3.12
N HIS A 14 -22.27 21.11 4.09
CA HIS A 14 -23.12 22.30 4.00
C HIS A 14 -22.43 23.53 3.39
N GLY A 15 -21.17 23.42 2.95
CA GLY A 15 -20.42 24.54 2.35
C GLY A 15 -20.12 25.69 3.32
N ALA A 16 -20.14 25.44 4.64
CA ALA A 16 -19.93 26.46 5.68
C ALA A 16 -18.44 26.82 5.92
N MET A 17 -17.55 26.43 5.01
CA MET A 17 -16.11 26.69 5.12
C MET A 17 -15.77 28.09 4.60
N ILE A 18 -15.17 28.92 5.46
CA ILE A 18 -14.90 30.35 5.20
C ILE A 18 -13.68 30.55 4.26
N LEU A 19 -12.80 29.55 4.16
CA LEU A 19 -11.55 29.65 3.40
C LEU A 19 -11.70 29.08 1.99
N ASP A 20 -11.62 29.93 0.97
CA ASP A 20 -11.54 29.53 -0.43
C ASP A 20 -10.12 29.00 -0.71
N THR A 21 -9.89 27.72 -0.37
CA THR A 21 -8.58 27.08 -0.51
C THR A 21 -8.61 26.17 -1.73
N PRO A 22 -7.73 26.34 -2.73
CA PRO A 22 -7.74 25.46 -3.90
C PRO A 22 -7.51 24.00 -3.47
N LYS A 23 -8.07 23.06 -4.25
CA LYS A 23 -7.95 21.61 -4.05
C LYS A 23 -6.49 21.24 -3.75
N ARG A 24 -6.20 20.84 -2.50
CA ARG A 24 -4.84 20.75 -1.95
C ARG A 24 -3.99 19.66 -2.63
N ASN A 25 -4.64 18.56 -2.99
CA ASN A 25 -4.04 17.45 -3.72
C ASN A 25 -4.87 17.25 -4.99
N SER A 26 -4.24 17.37 -6.15
CA SER A 26 -4.89 16.98 -7.39
C SER A 26 -4.50 15.54 -7.73
N HIS A 27 -5.43 14.80 -8.31
CA HIS A 27 -5.20 13.49 -8.93
C HIS A 27 -3.95 13.44 -9.79
N LYS A 28 -3.63 14.52 -10.48
CA LYS A 28 -2.37 14.64 -11.23
C LYS A 28 -1.13 14.50 -10.34
N LYS A 29 -1.07 15.21 -9.20
CA LYS A 29 0.05 15.14 -8.25
C LYS A 29 0.15 13.75 -7.60
N TYR A 30 -0.97 13.12 -7.24
CA TYR A 30 -0.98 11.78 -6.67
C TYR A 30 -0.54 10.73 -7.69
N GLN A 31 -1.03 10.79 -8.93
CA GLN A 31 -0.59 9.92 -10.01
C GLN A 31 0.91 10.06 -10.28
N GLU A 32 1.44 11.28 -10.32
CA GLU A 32 2.88 11.54 -10.47
C GLU A 32 3.68 10.95 -9.30
N TYR A 33 3.20 11.10 -8.06
CA TYR A 33 3.80 10.47 -6.89
C TYR A 33 3.76 8.93 -6.99
N ARG A 34 2.64 8.35 -7.43
CA ARG A 34 2.47 6.90 -7.60
C ARG A 34 3.43 6.36 -8.66
N ARG A 35 3.60 7.06 -9.79
CA ARG A 35 4.59 6.71 -10.83
C ARG A 35 6.01 6.75 -10.29
N LYS A 36 6.37 7.79 -9.52
CA LYS A 36 7.71 7.94 -8.91
C LYS A 36 7.99 6.92 -7.79
N ASN A 37 6.96 6.49 -7.06
CA ASN A 37 7.07 5.55 -5.94
C ASN A 37 6.55 4.15 -6.26
N ALA A 38 6.34 3.83 -7.54
CA ALA A 38 5.86 2.52 -7.98
C ALA A 38 6.77 1.39 -7.46
N TYR A 39 8.08 1.63 -7.44
CA TYR A 39 9.06 0.67 -6.92
C TYR A 39 8.83 0.31 -5.43
N ARG A 40 8.30 1.23 -4.61
CA ARG A 40 8.00 0.94 -3.19
C ARG A 40 6.78 0.03 -3.03
N VAL A 41 5.81 0.17 -3.92
CA VAL A 41 4.63 -0.70 -3.94
C VAL A 41 5.06 -2.10 -4.37
N GLU A 42 5.80 -2.20 -5.48
CA GLU A 42 6.35 -3.46 -5.97
C GLU A 42 7.22 -4.16 -4.91
N LEU A 43 8.11 -3.41 -4.27
CA LEU A 43 8.99 -3.94 -3.24
C LEU A 43 8.20 -4.48 -2.05
N LYS A 44 7.14 -3.79 -1.61
CA LYS A 44 6.26 -4.28 -0.55
C LYS A 44 5.56 -5.57 -0.94
N GLU A 45 5.05 -5.65 -2.17
CA GLU A 45 4.36 -6.84 -2.65
C GLU A 45 5.30 -8.04 -2.71
N ARG A 46 6.51 -7.88 -3.26
CA ARG A 46 7.52 -8.95 -3.26
C ARG A 46 7.96 -9.37 -1.86
N LEU A 47 8.22 -8.41 -0.96
CA LEU A 47 8.60 -8.73 0.41
C LEU A 47 7.48 -9.43 1.18
N ASN A 48 6.22 -9.01 1.00
CA ASN A 48 5.07 -9.69 1.61
C ASN A 48 4.92 -11.12 1.10
N PHE A 49 5.11 -11.34 -0.19
CA PHE A 49 5.11 -12.67 -0.79
C PHE A 49 6.21 -13.56 -0.21
N LEU A 50 7.43 -13.03 -0.06
CA LEU A 50 8.53 -13.75 0.57
C LEU A 50 8.24 -14.08 2.05
N LEU A 51 7.65 -13.14 2.80
CA LEU A 51 7.26 -13.38 4.20
C LEU A 51 6.29 -14.55 4.37
N THR A 52 5.43 -14.83 3.37
CA THR A 52 4.51 -15.98 3.39
C THR A 52 5.13 -17.28 2.88
N HIS A 53 6.18 -17.19 2.04
CA HIS A 53 6.79 -18.34 1.38
C HIS A 53 8.27 -18.50 1.71
N SER A 54 8.69 -18.11 2.91
CA SER A 54 10.02 -18.42 3.44
C SER A 54 9.90 -19.23 4.73
N THR A 55 10.90 -20.07 5.02
CA THR A 55 10.98 -20.89 6.25
C THR A 55 12.13 -20.50 7.17
N SER A 56 13.18 -19.88 6.64
CA SER A 56 14.31 -19.34 7.40
C SER A 56 14.80 -18.01 6.82
N TRP A 57 15.71 -17.35 7.53
CA TRP A 57 16.39 -16.15 7.04
C TRP A 57 17.20 -16.42 5.77
N ASP A 58 17.96 -17.52 5.74
CA ASP A 58 18.75 -17.89 4.56
C ASP A 58 17.87 -18.20 3.35
N ASP A 59 16.76 -18.91 3.56
CA ASP A 59 15.77 -19.20 2.53
C ASP A 59 15.13 -17.90 1.99
N PHE A 60 14.83 -16.94 2.88
CA PHE A 60 14.37 -15.61 2.49
C PHE A 60 15.39 -14.89 1.61
N LEU A 61 16.68 -14.91 1.95
CA LEU A 61 17.73 -14.25 1.15
C LEU A 61 17.90 -14.91 -0.23
N VAL A 62 17.85 -16.24 -0.31
CA VAL A 62 17.95 -16.96 -1.59
C VAL A 62 16.77 -16.58 -2.49
N LYS A 63 15.55 -16.61 -1.94
CA LYS A 63 14.33 -16.28 -2.67
C LYS A 63 14.24 -14.80 -3.05
N ALA A 64 14.73 -13.90 -2.20
CA ALA A 64 14.82 -12.48 -2.50
C ALA A 64 15.66 -12.20 -3.75
N ARG A 65 16.83 -12.85 -3.88
CA ARG A 65 17.67 -12.74 -5.09
C ARG A 65 16.95 -13.22 -6.34
N LEU A 66 16.19 -14.32 -6.24
CA LEU A 66 15.40 -14.86 -7.36
C LEU A 66 14.23 -13.94 -7.77
N LEU A 67 13.76 -13.07 -6.88
CA LEU A 67 12.78 -12.02 -7.16
C LEU A 67 13.42 -10.65 -7.46
N ASN A 68 14.71 -10.63 -7.82
CA ASN A 68 15.45 -9.40 -8.15
C ASN A 68 15.48 -8.38 -7.01
N ILE A 69 15.49 -8.84 -5.76
CA ILE A 69 15.66 -7.99 -4.57
C ILE A 69 17.05 -8.18 -4.01
N ASP A 70 17.81 -7.10 -3.95
CA ASP A 70 19.05 -7.00 -3.21
C ASP A 70 18.75 -6.58 -1.75
N VAL A 71 19.32 -7.33 -0.80
CA VAL A 71 19.06 -7.22 0.63
C VAL A 71 20.39 -7.02 1.34
N ASP A 72 20.59 -5.82 1.89
CA ASP A 72 21.79 -5.45 2.65
C ASP A 72 21.42 -5.21 4.13
N PRO A 73 21.72 -6.17 5.04
CA PRO A 73 21.41 -6.05 6.46
C PRO A 73 22.45 -5.26 7.26
N ASN A 74 23.53 -4.79 6.64
CA ASN A 74 24.68 -4.20 7.34
C ASN A 74 24.57 -2.67 7.51
N HIS A 75 23.43 -2.08 7.15
CA HIS A 75 23.26 -0.64 7.26
C HIS A 75 22.91 -0.24 8.70
N ASN A 76 23.56 0.81 9.19
CA ASN A 76 23.27 1.41 10.50
C ASN A 76 22.68 2.80 10.30
N SER A 77 21.55 3.04 10.97
CA SER A 77 20.86 4.33 11.05
C SER A 77 21.04 4.90 12.46
N GLU A 78 21.34 6.19 12.55
CA GLU A 78 21.52 6.90 13.82
C GLU A 78 20.27 6.81 14.72
N GLU A 79 19.08 6.92 14.14
CA GLU A 79 17.80 6.89 14.86
C GLU A 79 17.28 5.46 15.15
N TYR A 80 17.61 4.47 14.32
CA TYR A 80 16.95 3.15 14.30
C TYR A 80 17.90 1.96 14.52
N GLY A 81 19.19 2.22 14.73
CA GLY A 81 20.21 1.18 14.88
C GLY A 81 20.44 0.40 13.58
N LYS A 82 20.52 -0.93 13.68
CA LYS A 82 20.65 -1.82 12.52
C LYS A 82 19.37 -1.77 11.68
N VAL A 83 19.53 -1.51 10.38
CA VAL A 83 18.44 -1.41 9.41
C VAL A 83 18.79 -2.19 8.15
N ILE A 84 17.77 -2.72 7.49
CA ILE A 84 17.95 -3.46 6.24
C ILE A 84 17.65 -2.53 5.07
N ASN A 85 18.58 -2.48 4.12
CA ASN A 85 18.42 -1.83 2.84
C ASN A 85 17.88 -2.82 1.80
N TYR A 86 16.83 -2.41 1.11
CA TYR A 86 16.21 -3.18 0.04
C TYR A 86 16.29 -2.42 -1.28
N LYS A 87 16.73 -3.11 -2.33
CA LYS A 87 16.81 -2.53 -3.68
C LYS A 87 16.26 -3.51 -4.72
N LEU A 88 15.41 -3.00 -5.61
CA LEU A 88 14.97 -3.75 -6.78
C LEU A 88 16.04 -3.63 -7.86
N LEU A 89 16.47 -4.76 -8.42
CA LEU A 89 17.50 -4.83 -9.46
C LEU A 89 16.91 -4.62 -10.87
N ASP A 90 15.63 -4.93 -11.05
CA ASP A 90 14.90 -4.84 -12.31
C ASP A 90 14.28 -3.46 -12.56
N LEU A 91 14.12 -2.63 -11.53
CA LEU A 91 13.54 -1.29 -11.61
C LEU A 91 14.59 -0.22 -11.32
N PRO A 92 14.55 0.93 -12.02
CA PRO A 92 15.47 2.03 -11.77
C PRO A 92 15.19 2.66 -10.40
N GLN A 93 16.06 2.38 -9.44
CA GLN A 93 15.97 2.88 -8.07
C GLN A 93 17.20 3.74 -7.74
N GLN A 94 16.99 5.03 -7.48
CA GLN A 94 18.08 5.97 -7.15
C GLN A 94 18.69 5.71 -5.76
N ARG A 95 17.85 5.31 -4.78
CA ARG A 95 18.28 5.04 -3.40
C ARG A 95 17.61 3.78 -2.87
N PRO A 96 18.32 2.90 -2.15
CA PRO A 96 17.71 1.75 -1.50
C PRO A 96 16.62 2.19 -0.52
N ALA A 97 15.60 1.37 -0.36
CA ALA A 97 14.53 1.59 0.58
C ALA A 97 14.91 0.90 1.90
N ARG A 98 14.95 1.67 2.99
CA ARG A 98 15.19 1.12 4.33
C ARG A 98 13.92 0.49 4.87
N ASP A 99 14.05 -0.60 5.62
CA ASP A 99 12.96 -1.32 6.29
C ASP A 99 11.91 -0.40 6.95
N TYR A 100 12.33 0.60 7.74
CA TYR A 100 11.45 1.56 8.42
C TYR A 100 10.81 2.56 7.45
N THR A 101 11.45 2.87 6.32
CA THR A 101 10.85 3.74 5.30
C THR A 101 9.74 3.01 4.52
N ILE A 102 9.84 1.69 4.41
CA ILE A 102 8.80 0.84 3.81
C ILE A 102 7.61 0.73 4.76
N ASN A 103 7.84 0.43 6.04
CA ASN A 103 6.81 0.41 7.08
C ASN A 103 7.30 1.07 8.38
N LYS A 104 6.95 2.36 8.56
CA LYS A 104 7.36 3.15 9.73
C LYS A 104 6.78 2.67 11.05
N LYS A 105 5.56 2.12 11.05
CA LYS A 105 4.82 1.83 12.29
C LYS A 105 5.27 0.53 12.94
N GLN A 106 5.44 -0.52 12.13
CA GLN A 106 5.64 -1.88 12.65
C GLN A 106 7.01 -2.48 12.29
N ARG A 107 7.80 -1.84 11.39
CA ARG A 107 9.10 -2.35 10.91
C ARG A 107 9.09 -3.86 10.61
N ILE A 108 8.05 -4.33 9.91
CA ILE A 108 7.83 -5.76 9.63
C ILE A 108 9.03 -6.39 8.90
N TYR A 109 9.76 -5.58 8.11
CA TYR A 109 10.90 -6.01 7.30
C TYR A 109 12.26 -5.89 8.02
N ASN A 110 12.26 -5.84 9.36
CA ASN A 110 13.47 -6.02 10.17
C ASN A 110 13.84 -7.51 10.24
N GLU A 111 15.12 -7.83 10.39
CA GLU A 111 15.67 -9.19 10.50
C GLU A 111 14.90 -10.03 11.54
N GLU A 112 14.78 -9.50 12.76
CA GLU A 112 14.11 -10.16 13.88
C GLU A 112 12.64 -10.48 13.59
N ASN A 113 11.91 -9.49 13.06
CA ASN A 113 10.49 -9.63 12.73
C ASN A 113 10.26 -10.59 11.56
N ILE A 114 11.18 -10.61 10.58
CA ILE A 114 11.14 -11.56 9.46
C ILE A 114 11.34 -12.97 10.02
N ILE A 115 12.35 -13.20 10.86
CA ILE A 115 12.62 -14.51 11.48
C ILE A 115 11.40 -14.98 12.29
N GLU A 116 10.81 -14.10 13.11
CA GLU A 116 9.62 -14.44 13.89
C GLU A 116 8.42 -14.79 13.01
N ARG A 117 8.22 -14.05 11.91
CA ARG A 117 7.09 -14.28 10.99
C ARG A 117 7.26 -15.57 10.18
N VAL A 118 8.48 -15.82 9.73
CA VAL A 118 8.87 -16.93 8.86
C VAL A 118 8.89 -18.26 9.62
N SER A 119 9.30 -18.25 10.89
CA SER A 119 9.25 -19.46 11.75
C SER A 119 7.83 -20.00 11.98
N LYS A 120 6.80 -19.16 11.81
CA LYS A 120 5.38 -19.55 11.92
C LYS A 120 4.83 -20.18 10.64
N ASN A 121 5.58 -20.13 9.53
CA ASN A 121 5.12 -20.69 8.25
C ASN A 121 5.25 -22.21 8.24
N LYS A 122 4.23 -22.91 7.73
CA LYS A 122 4.28 -24.36 7.54
C LYS A 122 5.10 -24.67 6.29
N PRO A 123 6.08 -25.60 6.35
CA PRO A 123 6.96 -25.90 5.21
C PRO A 123 6.20 -26.44 3.99
N GLU A 124 5.09 -27.14 4.20
CA GLU A 124 4.23 -27.69 3.13
C GLU A 124 3.56 -26.61 2.27
N ALA A 125 3.32 -25.42 2.84
CA ALA A 125 2.67 -24.30 2.15
C ALA A 125 3.66 -23.34 1.48
N VAL A 126 4.96 -23.60 1.64
CA VAL A 126 6.03 -22.74 1.13
C VAL A 126 6.48 -23.23 -0.24
N PHE A 127 6.61 -22.29 -1.18
CA PHE A 127 7.11 -22.61 -2.52
C PHE A 127 8.61 -22.92 -2.51
N ASN A 128 9.03 -23.78 -3.44
CA ASN A 128 10.43 -24.03 -3.73
C ASN A 128 11.08 -22.77 -4.32
N ALA A 129 12.37 -22.58 -4.06
CA ALA A 129 13.16 -21.47 -4.57
C ALA A 129 13.09 -21.39 -6.11
N MET A 130 13.20 -22.51 -6.83
CA MET A 130 13.21 -22.49 -8.32
C MET A 130 11.91 -21.97 -8.94
N ASP A 131 10.77 -22.20 -8.30
CA ASP A 131 9.45 -21.84 -8.85
C ASP A 131 8.94 -20.49 -8.35
N ILE A 132 9.67 -19.84 -7.43
CA ILE A 132 9.16 -18.67 -6.73
C ILE A 132 8.89 -17.48 -7.65
N ALA A 133 9.73 -17.28 -8.66
CA ALA A 133 9.56 -16.21 -9.63
C ALA A 133 8.30 -16.41 -10.48
N LYS A 134 8.02 -17.66 -10.89
CA LYS A 134 6.80 -18.00 -11.66
C LYS A 134 5.56 -17.81 -10.80
N LYS A 135 5.58 -18.34 -9.56
CA LYS A 135 4.46 -18.24 -8.61
C LYS A 135 4.12 -16.80 -8.24
N TYR A 136 5.13 -15.94 -8.12
CA TYR A 136 4.90 -14.51 -7.88
C TYR A 136 4.13 -13.85 -9.03
N VAL A 137 4.50 -14.16 -10.29
CA VAL A 137 3.81 -13.63 -11.46
C VAL A 137 2.37 -14.16 -11.55
N GLU A 138 2.16 -15.44 -11.28
CA GLU A 138 0.81 -16.05 -11.20
C GLU A 138 -0.07 -15.34 -10.17
N GLN A 139 0.42 -15.18 -8.93
CA GLN A 139 -0.33 -14.51 -7.87
C GLN A 139 -0.63 -13.04 -8.19
N LYS A 140 0.31 -12.36 -8.86
CA LYS A 140 0.12 -10.98 -9.29
C LYS A 140 -0.97 -10.88 -10.37
N ALA A 141 -0.96 -11.79 -11.34
CA ALA A 141 -1.98 -11.86 -12.38
C ALA A 141 -3.37 -12.20 -11.80
N GLU A 142 -3.45 -13.10 -10.82
CA GLU A 142 -4.69 -13.40 -10.10
C GLU A 142 -5.24 -12.15 -9.40
N LYS A 143 -4.38 -11.42 -8.69
CA LYS A 143 -4.76 -10.16 -8.02
C LYS A 143 -5.22 -9.09 -8.99
N GLU A 144 -4.60 -8.99 -10.17
CA GLU A 144 -5.00 -8.06 -11.23
C GLU A 144 -6.29 -8.50 -11.93
N SER A 145 -6.57 -9.81 -12.03
CA SER A 145 -7.77 -10.37 -12.63
C SER A 145 -9.03 -10.17 -11.79
N PHE A 146 -8.89 -9.99 -10.47
CA PHE A 146 -9.98 -9.61 -9.57
C PHE A 146 -9.76 -8.19 -9.08
N PRO A 147 -9.91 -7.16 -9.94
CA PRO A 147 -9.87 -5.79 -9.47
C PRO A 147 -10.96 -5.58 -8.41
N ASP A 148 -10.67 -4.75 -7.42
CA ASP A 148 -11.67 -4.26 -6.48
C ASP A 148 -12.91 -3.73 -7.23
N LEU A 149 -14.09 -3.82 -6.62
CA LEU A 149 -15.37 -3.36 -7.21
C LEU A 149 -15.23 -1.98 -7.88
N THR A 150 -15.40 -1.92 -9.20
CA THR A 150 -15.42 -0.68 -9.96
C THR A 150 -16.84 -0.12 -9.99
N PHE A 151 -17.02 1.11 -9.48
CA PHE A 151 -18.30 1.81 -9.53
C PHE A 151 -18.22 2.95 -10.53
N VAL A 152 -19.18 2.99 -11.47
CA VAL A 152 -19.43 4.18 -12.30
C VAL A 152 -20.39 5.07 -11.51
N ILE A 153 -19.97 6.30 -11.23
CA ILE A 153 -20.80 7.28 -10.53
C ILE A 153 -21.53 8.11 -11.58
N GLU A 154 -22.85 7.96 -11.63
CA GLU A 154 -23.70 8.75 -12.51
C GLU A 154 -23.96 10.15 -11.93
N PRO A 155 -24.18 11.19 -12.77
CA PRO A 155 -24.38 12.55 -12.29
C PRO A 155 -25.51 12.72 -11.28
N TRP A 156 -26.58 11.93 -11.40
CA TRP A 156 -27.73 11.97 -10.50
C TRP A 156 -27.44 11.36 -9.12
N GLN A 157 -26.41 10.53 -8.99
CA GLN A 157 -25.99 9.95 -7.71
C GLN A 157 -25.19 10.96 -6.87
N ILE A 158 -24.75 12.07 -7.47
CA ILE A 158 -23.99 13.11 -6.80
C ILE A 158 -24.97 14.07 -6.10
N GLN A 159 -24.99 14.05 -4.77
CA GLN A 159 -25.80 14.98 -3.99
C GLN A 159 -25.12 16.34 -3.85
N ARG A 160 -23.80 16.35 -3.62
CA ARG A 160 -23.00 17.57 -3.42
C ARG A 160 -21.60 17.39 -3.97
N ASP A 161 -21.11 18.44 -4.63
CA ASP A 161 -19.71 18.61 -4.99
C ASP A 161 -19.10 19.66 -4.07
N THR A 162 -18.11 19.27 -3.26
CA THR A 162 -17.41 20.16 -2.33
C THR A 162 -15.93 20.25 -2.70
N MET A 163 -15.23 21.24 -2.15
CA MET A 163 -13.79 21.41 -2.41
C MET A 163 -12.94 20.22 -1.95
N THR A 164 -13.46 19.39 -1.05
CA THR A 164 -12.71 18.26 -0.46
C THR A 164 -13.17 16.89 -0.96
N GLY A 165 -14.23 16.81 -1.77
CA GLY A 165 -14.72 15.58 -2.38
C GLY A 165 -16.14 15.66 -2.91
N ILE A 166 -16.61 14.55 -3.46
CA ILE A 166 -17.97 14.37 -3.96
C ILE A 166 -18.76 13.52 -2.96
N TYR A 167 -19.96 13.96 -2.60
CA TYR A 167 -20.90 13.19 -1.79
C TYR A 167 -21.84 12.43 -2.71
N VAL A 168 -21.79 11.11 -2.64
CA VAL A 168 -22.52 10.20 -3.53
C VAL A 168 -23.51 9.40 -2.72
N GLU A 169 -24.73 9.29 -3.22
CA GLU A 169 -25.76 8.42 -2.66
C GLU A 169 -25.65 7.02 -3.26
N ILE A 170 -25.56 6.02 -2.38
CA ILE A 170 -25.56 4.60 -2.76
C ILE A 170 -26.68 3.88 -2.02
N ALA A 171 -27.41 3.04 -2.76
CA ALA A 171 -28.27 2.02 -2.18
C ALA A 171 -27.42 0.80 -1.82
N TYR A 172 -27.42 0.41 -0.54
CA TYR A 172 -26.65 -0.75 -0.05
C TYR A 172 -27.55 -1.87 0.48
N GLY A 173 -28.87 -1.65 0.51
CA GLY A 173 -29.88 -2.62 0.88
C GLY A 173 -31.16 -2.47 0.06
N ARG A 174 -32.16 -3.29 0.35
CA ARG A 174 -33.43 -3.31 -0.41
C ARG A 174 -34.19 -1.98 -0.35
N TYR A 175 -34.03 -1.23 0.75
CA TYR A 175 -34.65 0.09 0.96
C TYR A 175 -33.75 1.07 1.72
N GLU A 176 -32.45 0.77 1.84
CA GLU A 176 -31.52 1.61 2.59
C GLU A 176 -30.59 2.33 1.63
N THR A 177 -30.62 3.67 1.69
CA THR A 177 -29.67 4.54 1.01
C THR A 177 -28.75 5.21 2.02
N GLY A 178 -27.49 5.36 1.63
CA GLY A 178 -26.47 6.02 2.43
C GLY A 178 -25.71 7.01 1.58
N VAL A 179 -25.32 8.11 2.20
CA VAL A 179 -24.45 9.12 1.57
C VAL A 179 -23.03 8.88 2.04
N PHE A 180 -22.15 8.55 1.12
CA PHE A 180 -20.73 8.42 1.39
C PHE A 180 -19.95 9.54 0.68
N LYS A 181 -18.84 9.94 1.29
CA LYS A 181 -17.95 10.93 0.71
C LYS A 181 -16.86 10.21 -0.05
N VAL A 182 -16.74 10.47 -1.34
CA VAL A 182 -15.56 10.19 -2.16
C VAL A 182 -14.64 11.40 -2.00
N PRO A 183 -13.63 11.37 -1.11
CA PRO A 183 -12.74 12.50 -0.97
C PRO A 183 -11.91 12.66 -2.25
N ASP A 184 -11.49 13.89 -2.53
CA ASP A 184 -10.60 14.22 -3.65
C ASP A 184 -9.14 13.79 -3.38
N TYR A 185 -8.96 12.61 -2.77
CA TYR A 185 -7.71 11.87 -2.66
C TYR A 185 -7.62 10.80 -3.74
N MET A 186 -8.12 11.10 -4.94
CA MET A 186 -7.63 10.43 -6.14
C MET A 186 -6.41 11.20 -6.62
#